data_AF-A0A3D5FGA5-F1
#
_entry.id   AF-A0A3D5FGA5-F1
#
_cell.length_a   1.000
_cell.length_b   1.000
_cell.length_c   1.000
_cell.angle_alpha   90.00
_cell.angle_beta   90.00
_cell.angle_gamma   90.00
#
_symmetry.space_group_name_H-M   'P 1'
#
loop_
_entity.id
_entity.type
_entity.pdbx_description
1 polymer ?
#
loop_
_entity_poly.entity_id
_entity_poly.type
_entity_poly.pdbx_seq_one_letter_code
_entity_poly.pdbx_strand_id
1 'polypeptide(L)'
;MNQDEVDIRRAIADVELIRRVLDQVEAKKPATPTVGLFGVTLTANIVLQALALTGALLLTLIELLTRQALTHALVLGGQSPDLRLLGIGLMAAILASLVIVLYFVLWRAARHSGEEFNTYIVRNFRYARLMSYLSDLLLKFAMISLVMLAGQPQWVAPLLLAFTGDYLIQGRLFTLPTQGAVLLGVTCIAAGISQFLLDSPALLLPLALFSIIGTISIGRLVRLYRQQNGSFR
;
A
#
# COMPACT_ATOMS: atom_id res chain seq x y z
N MET A 1 10.84 27.01 -25.63
CA MET A 1 10.07 26.74 -24.40
C MET A 1 9.18 25.56 -24.70
N ASN A 2 9.58 24.37 -24.22
CA ASN A 2 9.08 23.08 -24.69
C ASN A 2 7.66 22.80 -24.18
N GLN A 3 6.82 22.30 -25.08
CA GLN A 3 5.44 21.89 -24.83
C GLN A 3 5.36 20.78 -23.74
N ASP A 4 6.40 19.97 -23.59
CA ASP A 4 6.51 18.93 -22.55
C ASP A 4 6.48 19.49 -21.12
N GLU A 5 6.98 20.71 -20.89
CA GLU A 5 7.00 21.33 -19.56
C GLU A 5 5.60 21.82 -19.15
N VAL A 6 4.75 22.13 -20.13
CA VAL A 6 3.36 22.55 -19.94
C VAL A 6 2.47 21.34 -19.64
N ASP A 7 2.72 20.20 -20.29
CA ASP A 7 1.94 18.97 -20.08
C ASP A 7 2.28 18.26 -18.77
N ILE A 8 3.54 18.27 -18.32
CA ILE A 8 3.91 17.74 -16.98
C ILE A 8 3.28 18.59 -15.88
N ARG A 9 3.28 19.93 -16.03
CA ARG A 9 2.62 20.83 -15.07
C ARG A 9 1.10 20.66 -15.05
N ARG A 10 0.48 20.35 -16.20
CA ARG A 10 -0.96 20.01 -16.29
C ARG A 10 -1.29 18.68 -15.63
N ALA A 11 -0.50 17.63 -15.87
CA ALA A 11 -0.69 16.33 -15.24
C ALA A 11 -0.53 16.41 -13.71
N ILE A 12 0.44 17.19 -13.22
CA ILE A 12 0.62 17.44 -11.79
C ILE A 12 -0.55 18.27 -11.23
N ALA A 13 -1.03 19.28 -11.96
CA ALA A 13 -2.17 20.09 -11.55
C ALA A 13 -3.48 19.28 -11.48
N ASP A 14 -3.68 18.29 -12.37
CA ASP A 14 -4.87 17.44 -12.36
C ASP A 14 -4.86 16.44 -11.20
N VAL A 15 -3.69 15.88 -10.86
CA VAL A 15 -3.52 15.07 -9.64
C VAL A 15 -3.71 15.93 -8.39
N GLU A 16 -3.23 17.16 -8.40
CA GLU A 16 -3.43 18.14 -7.32
C GLU A 16 -4.90 18.57 -7.22
N LEU A 17 -5.64 18.66 -8.34
CA LEU A 17 -7.05 19.03 -8.39
C LEU A 17 -7.95 17.89 -7.88
N ILE A 18 -7.70 16.64 -8.27
CA ILE A 18 -8.39 15.46 -7.72
C ILE A 18 -8.17 15.40 -6.20
N ARG A 19 -6.96 15.73 -5.75
CA ARG A 19 -6.60 15.72 -4.33
C ARG A 19 -7.16 16.92 -3.57
N ARG A 20 -7.20 18.12 -4.15
CA ARG A 20 -7.90 19.29 -3.58
C ARG A 20 -9.40 19.09 -3.52
N VAL A 21 -9.99 18.36 -4.45
CA VAL A 21 -11.41 17.98 -4.40
C VAL A 21 -11.64 16.98 -3.27
N LEU A 22 -10.75 15.99 -3.07
CA LEU A 22 -10.78 15.12 -1.89
C LEU A 22 -10.59 15.89 -0.57
N ASP A 23 -9.58 16.76 -0.51
CA ASP A 23 -9.28 17.60 0.65
C ASP A 23 -10.39 18.63 0.91
N GLN A 24 -11.10 19.12 -0.12
CA GLN A 24 -12.27 19.99 0.02
C GLN A 24 -13.50 19.21 0.52
N VAL A 25 -13.68 17.96 0.10
CA VAL A 25 -14.70 17.07 0.67
C VAL A 25 -14.38 16.75 2.14
N GLU A 26 -13.10 16.73 2.50
CA GLU A 26 -12.63 16.51 3.88
C GLU A 26 -12.65 17.80 4.73
N ALA A 27 -12.41 18.98 4.12
CA ALA A 27 -12.42 20.29 4.76
C ALA A 27 -13.83 20.90 4.88
N LYS A 28 -14.77 20.51 4.01
CA LYS A 28 -16.18 20.87 4.12
C LYS A 28 -16.82 20.00 5.19
N LYS A 29 -16.49 20.31 6.45
CA LYS A 29 -17.18 19.84 7.66
C LYS A 29 -18.70 19.85 7.39
N PRO A 30 -19.39 18.70 7.36
CA PRO A 30 -20.82 18.74 7.61
C PRO A 30 -21.00 19.29 9.02
N ALA A 31 -21.94 20.22 9.21
CA ALA A 31 -22.28 20.87 10.47
C ALA A 31 -22.87 19.92 11.54
N THR A 32 -22.67 18.61 11.36
CA THR A 32 -23.11 17.54 12.24
C THR A 32 -21.91 16.65 12.55
N PRO A 33 -21.65 16.37 13.84
CA PRO A 33 -20.43 15.68 14.29
C PRO A 33 -20.49 14.20 13.88
N THR A 34 -20.01 13.86 12.69
CA THR A 34 -19.74 12.47 12.30
C THR A 34 -18.40 12.01 12.90
N VAL A 35 -18.25 12.17 14.23
CA VAL A 35 -17.09 11.73 15.01
C VAL A 35 -16.90 10.20 14.89
N GLY A 36 -17.97 9.46 14.61
CA GLY A 36 -17.94 8.02 14.39
C GLY A 36 -17.36 7.57 13.04
N LEU A 37 -17.59 8.31 11.94
CA LEU A 37 -17.13 7.86 10.61
C LEU A 37 -15.62 8.09 10.40
N PHE A 38 -15.09 9.18 10.94
CA PHE A 38 -13.67 9.53 10.81
C PHE A 38 -12.78 8.76 11.79
N GLY A 39 -13.26 8.50 13.01
CA GLY A 39 -12.52 7.71 14.00
C GLY A 39 -12.36 6.24 13.58
N VAL A 40 -13.42 5.65 13.02
CA VAL A 40 -13.41 4.22 12.62
C VAL A 40 -12.61 3.99 11.33
N THR A 41 -12.59 4.93 10.39
CA THR A 41 -11.68 4.87 9.23
C THR A 41 -10.23 5.05 9.64
N LEU A 42 -9.96 5.93 10.61
CA LEU A 42 -8.63 6.13 11.18
C LEU A 42 -8.12 4.86 11.88
N THR A 43 -8.94 4.20 12.70
CA THR A 43 -8.56 2.95 13.38
C THR A 43 -8.29 1.81 12.40
N ALA A 44 -9.14 1.62 11.38
CA ALA A 44 -8.91 0.58 10.37
C ALA A 44 -7.61 0.83 9.59
N ASN A 45 -7.32 2.09 9.26
CA ASN A 45 -6.09 2.45 8.56
C ASN A 45 -4.85 2.24 9.43
N ILE A 46 -4.93 2.55 10.74
CA ILE A 46 -3.87 2.25 11.70
C ILE A 46 -3.60 0.75 11.75
N VAL A 47 -4.62 -0.10 11.84
CA VAL A 47 -4.45 -1.56 11.90
C VAL A 47 -3.81 -2.10 10.62
N LEU A 48 -4.28 -1.65 9.44
CA LEU A 48 -3.71 -2.08 8.15
C LEU A 48 -2.26 -1.63 7.99
N GLN A 49 -1.95 -0.35 8.26
CA GLN A 49 -0.58 0.14 8.20
C GLN A 49 0.31 -0.56 9.23
N ALA A 50 -0.19 -0.82 10.44
CA ALA A 50 0.56 -1.52 11.48
C ALA A 50 0.89 -2.95 11.05
N LEU A 51 -0.07 -3.70 10.52
CA LEU A 51 0.15 -5.04 10.04
C LEU A 51 1.15 -5.08 8.87
N ALA A 52 1.02 -4.15 7.92
CA ALA A 52 1.96 -3.99 6.81
C ALA A 52 3.38 -3.62 7.31
N LEU A 53 3.48 -2.70 8.28
CA LEU A 53 4.76 -2.28 8.86
C LEU A 53 5.41 -3.43 9.64
N THR A 54 4.65 -4.18 10.45
CA THR A 54 5.18 -5.33 11.18
C THR A 54 5.73 -6.39 10.23
N GLY A 55 4.99 -6.69 9.15
CA GLY A 55 5.46 -7.59 8.10
C GLY A 55 6.74 -7.09 7.43
N ALA A 56 6.78 -5.81 7.02
CA ALA A 56 7.95 -5.22 6.37
C ALA A 56 9.18 -5.16 7.30
N LEU A 57 9.00 -4.82 8.58
CA LEU A 57 10.07 -4.81 9.57
C LEU A 57 10.62 -6.21 9.81
N LEU A 58 9.75 -7.22 9.90
CA LEU A 58 10.17 -8.62 10.05
C LEU A 58 10.99 -9.08 8.85
N LEU A 59 10.53 -8.79 7.62
CA LEU A 59 11.27 -9.11 6.41
C LEU A 59 12.60 -8.35 6.33
N THR A 60 12.62 -7.06 6.69
CA THR A 60 13.85 -6.25 6.74
C THR A 60 14.85 -6.84 7.73
N LEU A 61 14.37 -7.24 8.92
CA LEU A 61 15.20 -7.80 9.98
C LEU A 61 15.73 -9.19 9.61
N ILE A 62 14.91 -10.03 8.98
CA ILE A 62 15.36 -11.31 8.41
C ILE A 62 16.47 -11.04 7.40
N GLU A 63 16.27 -10.13 6.46
CA GLU A 63 17.26 -9.81 5.42
C GLU A 63 18.59 -9.33 6.01
N LEU A 64 18.53 -8.51 7.06
CA LEU A 64 19.70 -7.94 7.74
C LEU A 64 20.46 -9.00 8.56
N LEU A 65 19.74 -9.85 9.29
CA LEU A 65 20.34 -10.88 10.15
C LEU A 65 20.89 -12.08 9.36
N THR A 66 20.23 -12.44 8.26
CA THR A 66 20.58 -13.61 7.45
C THR A 66 21.55 -13.32 6.32
N ARG A 67 22.06 -12.08 6.23
CA ARG A 67 22.96 -11.62 5.15
C ARG A 67 22.36 -11.85 3.76
N GLN A 68 21.15 -11.31 3.54
CA GLN A 68 20.46 -11.30 2.24
C GLN A 68 19.79 -12.63 1.81
N ALA A 69 19.32 -13.44 2.76
CA ALA A 69 18.71 -14.73 2.41
C ALA A 69 17.44 -14.59 1.55
N LEU A 70 16.63 -13.54 1.71
CA LEU A 70 15.43 -13.34 0.88
C LEU A 70 15.83 -12.96 -0.54
N THR A 71 16.83 -12.09 -0.70
CA THR A 71 17.39 -11.76 -2.01
C THR A 71 17.94 -13.02 -2.69
N HIS A 72 18.68 -13.86 -1.97
CA HIS A 72 19.18 -15.13 -2.53
C HIS A 72 18.05 -16.09 -2.91
N ALA A 73 17.02 -16.25 -2.07
CA ALA A 73 15.87 -17.09 -2.37
C ALA A 73 15.12 -16.61 -3.61
N LEU A 74 14.98 -15.29 -3.79
CA LEU A 74 14.38 -14.68 -4.97
C LEU A 74 15.19 -15.00 -6.25
N VAL A 75 16.52 -14.84 -6.20
CA VAL A 75 17.41 -15.13 -7.33
C VAL A 75 17.41 -16.64 -7.66
N LEU A 76 17.42 -17.52 -6.65
CA LEU A 76 17.28 -18.96 -6.82
C LEU A 76 15.94 -19.34 -7.47
N GLY A 77 14.88 -18.62 -7.13
CA GLY A 77 13.58 -18.72 -7.79
C GLY A 77 13.60 -18.30 -9.26
N GLY A 78 14.55 -17.48 -9.72
CA GLY A 78 14.74 -17.21 -11.14
C GLY A 78 15.42 -18.35 -11.90
N GLN A 79 16.29 -19.11 -11.21
CA GLN A 79 17.10 -20.17 -11.82
C GLN A 79 16.38 -21.52 -11.88
N SER A 80 15.40 -21.74 -10.99
CA SER A 80 14.67 -23.00 -10.89
C SER A 80 13.17 -22.81 -11.13
N PRO A 81 12.60 -23.42 -12.18
CA PRO A 81 11.19 -23.24 -12.51
C PRO A 81 10.26 -23.79 -11.42
N ASP A 82 10.66 -24.86 -10.73
CA ASP A 82 9.86 -25.49 -9.69
C ASP A 82 9.74 -24.59 -8.44
N LEU A 83 10.85 -24.03 -7.96
CA LEU A 83 10.80 -23.09 -6.82
C LEU A 83 10.05 -21.82 -7.18
N ARG A 84 10.15 -21.35 -8.43
CA ARG A 84 9.38 -20.22 -8.93
C ARG A 84 7.88 -20.44 -8.84
N LEU A 85 7.41 -21.56 -9.41
CA LEU A 85 6.00 -21.90 -9.43
C LEU A 85 5.47 -22.16 -8.02
N LEU A 86 6.28 -22.79 -7.17
CA LEU A 86 5.95 -22.97 -5.76
C LEU A 86 5.79 -21.64 -5.03
N GLY A 87 6.74 -20.70 -5.21
CA GLY A 87 6.67 -19.37 -4.60
C GLY A 87 5.47 -18.56 -5.07
N ILE A 88 5.21 -18.52 -6.38
CA ILE A 88 4.04 -17.84 -6.94
C ILE A 88 2.75 -18.51 -6.45
N GLY A 89 2.68 -19.85 -6.45
CA GLY A 89 1.53 -20.61 -5.99
C GLY A 89 1.22 -20.38 -4.52
N LEU A 90 2.24 -20.33 -3.66
CA LEU A 90 2.10 -20.06 -2.23
C LEU A 90 1.59 -18.64 -1.98
N MET A 91 2.13 -17.65 -2.69
CA MET A 91 1.65 -16.26 -2.60
C MET A 91 0.22 -16.12 -3.12
N ALA A 92 -0.12 -16.79 -4.23
CA ALA A 92 -1.48 -16.81 -4.76
C ALA A 92 -2.46 -17.45 -3.76
N ALA A 93 -2.08 -18.55 -3.11
CA ALA A 93 -2.89 -19.21 -2.10
C ALA A 93 -3.12 -18.33 -0.87
N ILE A 94 -2.09 -17.59 -0.41
CA ILE A 94 -2.23 -16.62 0.69
C ILE A 94 -3.20 -15.51 0.30
N LEU A 95 -3.05 -14.93 -0.90
CA LEU A 95 -3.93 -13.85 -1.37
C LEU A 95 -5.37 -14.33 -1.57
N ALA A 96 -5.56 -15.51 -2.16
CA ALA A 96 -6.88 -16.12 -2.29
C ALA A 96 -7.51 -16.39 -0.92
N SER A 97 -6.75 -16.91 0.04
CA SER A 97 -7.20 -17.11 1.42
C SER A 97 -7.61 -15.79 2.07
N LEU A 98 -6.84 -14.72 1.85
CA LEU A 98 -7.18 -13.38 2.35
C LEU A 98 -8.49 -12.87 1.75
N VAL A 99 -8.71 -13.02 0.44
CA VAL A 99 -9.96 -12.66 -0.24
C VAL A 99 -11.15 -13.43 0.35
N ILE A 100 -11.00 -14.75 0.53
CA ILE A 100 -12.04 -15.63 1.07
C ILE A 100 -12.37 -15.26 2.52
N VAL A 101 -11.35 -15.07 3.37
CA VAL A 101 -11.54 -14.67 4.77
C VAL A 101 -12.23 -13.32 4.85
N LEU A 102 -11.80 -12.34 4.04
CA LEU A 102 -12.44 -11.04 4.00
C LEU A 102 -13.92 -11.17 3.59
N TYR A 103 -14.21 -11.90 2.51
CA TYR A 103 -15.58 -12.17 2.08
C TYR A 103 -16.41 -12.81 3.21
N PHE A 104 -15.87 -13.82 3.89
CA PHE A 104 -16.58 -14.52 4.97
C PHE A 104 -16.85 -13.61 6.17
N VAL A 105 -15.87 -12.78 6.57
CA VAL A 105 -16.05 -11.78 7.62
C VAL A 105 -17.17 -10.80 7.25
N LEU A 106 -17.21 -10.33 5.99
CA LEU A 106 -18.26 -9.43 5.51
C LEU A 106 -19.63 -10.10 5.49
N TRP A 107 -19.70 -11.32 4.96
CA TRP A 107 -20.93 -12.07 4.86
C TRP A 107 -21.50 -12.38 6.25
N ARG A 108 -20.64 -12.78 7.19
CA ARG A 108 -21.02 -13.03 8.58
C ARG A 108 -21.50 -11.76 9.27
N ALA A 109 -20.84 -10.63 9.04
CA ALA A 109 -21.24 -9.34 9.59
C ALA A 109 -22.58 -8.83 9.04
N ALA A 110 -22.83 -9.02 7.74
CA ALA A 110 -24.12 -8.71 7.12
C ALA A 110 -25.26 -9.55 7.72
N ARG A 111 -25.05 -10.87 7.88
CA ARG A 111 -26.03 -11.76 8.52
C ARG A 111 -26.32 -11.40 9.97
N HIS A 112 -25.31 -11.05 10.76
CA HIS A 112 -25.51 -10.59 12.14
C HIS A 112 -26.29 -9.27 12.22
N SER A 113 -26.21 -8.43 11.18
CA SER A 113 -26.95 -7.17 11.11
C SER A 113 -28.37 -7.33 10.58
N GLY A 114 -28.78 -8.54 10.16
CA GLY A 114 -30.11 -8.80 9.61
C GLY A 114 -30.38 -8.17 8.24
N GLU A 115 -29.33 -7.76 7.53
CA GLU A 115 -29.42 -7.02 6.26
C GLU A 115 -28.95 -7.86 5.07
N GLU A 116 -29.48 -7.55 3.89
CA GLU A 116 -28.94 -8.08 2.64
C GLU A 116 -27.49 -7.63 2.44
N PHE A 117 -26.66 -8.54 1.95
CA PHE A 117 -25.22 -8.35 1.79
C PHE A 117 -24.87 -7.09 0.97
N ASN A 118 -25.63 -6.81 -0.09
CA ASN A 118 -25.40 -5.64 -0.93
C ASN A 118 -25.68 -4.32 -0.17
N THR A 119 -26.82 -4.26 0.52
CA THR A 119 -27.21 -3.12 1.36
C THR A 119 -26.21 -2.88 2.49
N TYR A 120 -25.71 -3.96 3.10
CA TYR A 120 -24.67 -3.88 4.12
C TYR A 120 -23.34 -3.33 3.59
N ILE A 121 -22.92 -3.74 2.39
CA ILE A 121 -21.70 -3.24 1.75
C ILE A 121 -21.82 -1.76 1.38
N VAL A 122 -22.94 -1.37 0.76
CA VAL A 122 -23.17 0.02 0.33
C VAL A 122 -23.24 0.96 1.53
N ARG A 123 -23.92 0.55 2.62
CA ARG A 123 -24.00 1.33 3.85
C ARG A 123 -22.65 1.46 4.54
N ASN A 124 -21.88 0.37 4.57
CA ASN A 124 -20.54 0.37 5.14
C ASN A 124 -19.49 0.66 4.05
N PHE A 125 -19.56 1.86 3.46
CA PHE A 125 -18.65 2.43 2.44
C PHE A 125 -17.14 2.21 2.74
N ARG A 126 -16.79 1.92 4.01
CA ARG A 126 -15.48 1.48 4.49
C ARG A 126 -14.97 0.20 3.82
N TYR A 127 -15.86 -0.72 3.42
CA TYR A 127 -15.51 -1.99 2.79
C TYR A 127 -15.16 -1.87 1.31
N ALA A 128 -15.77 -0.92 0.59
CA ALA A 128 -15.37 -0.60 -0.78
C ALA A 128 -13.88 -0.16 -0.84
N ARG A 129 -13.40 0.51 0.21
CA ARG A 129 -12.00 0.91 0.33
C ARG A 129 -11.05 -0.29 0.55
N LEU A 130 -11.43 -1.26 1.39
CA LEU A 130 -10.68 -2.51 1.59
C LEU A 130 -10.62 -3.37 0.32
N MET A 131 -11.74 -3.47 -0.41
CA MET A 131 -11.78 -4.17 -1.70
C MET A 131 -10.91 -3.48 -2.75
N SER A 132 -10.84 -2.16 -2.75
CA SER A 132 -9.93 -1.40 -3.62
C SER A 132 -8.46 -1.70 -3.30
N TYR A 133 -8.07 -1.79 -2.02
CA TYR A 133 -6.72 -2.20 -1.63
C TYR A 133 -6.38 -3.63 -2.06
N LEU A 134 -7.34 -4.55 -1.89
CA LEU A 134 -7.16 -5.95 -2.25
C LEU A 134 -7.00 -6.11 -3.77
N SER A 135 -7.82 -5.41 -4.55
CA SER A 135 -7.70 -5.40 -6.01
C SER A 135 -6.36 -4.83 -6.48
N ASP A 136 -5.89 -3.75 -5.86
CA ASP A 136 -4.58 -3.15 -6.15
C ASP A 136 -3.43 -4.11 -5.79
N LEU A 137 -3.53 -4.78 -4.65
CA LEU A 137 -2.56 -5.79 -4.22
C LEU A 137 -2.51 -7.00 -5.17
N LEU A 138 -3.67 -7.46 -5.65
CA LEU A 138 -3.77 -8.53 -6.64
C LEU A 138 -3.10 -8.13 -7.97
N LEU A 139 -3.28 -6.87 -8.41
CA LEU A 139 -2.62 -6.37 -9.61
C LEU A 139 -1.10 -6.30 -9.44
N LYS A 140 -0.63 -5.81 -8.29
CA LYS A 140 0.81 -5.76 -7.95
C LYS A 140 1.43 -7.16 -7.85
N PHE A 141 0.69 -8.11 -7.28
CA PHE A 141 1.08 -9.52 -7.27
C PHE A 141 1.14 -10.12 -8.68
N ALA A 142 0.16 -9.84 -9.54
CA ALA A 142 0.16 -10.32 -10.93
C ALA A 142 1.39 -9.78 -11.69
N MET A 143 1.72 -8.50 -11.53
CA MET A 143 2.92 -7.91 -12.12
C MET A 143 4.21 -8.60 -11.64
N ILE A 144 4.39 -8.77 -10.33
CA ILE A 144 5.57 -9.47 -9.77
C ILE A 144 5.64 -10.92 -10.29
N SER A 145 4.50 -11.61 -10.35
CA SER A 145 4.43 -12.99 -10.83
C SER A 145 4.82 -13.09 -12.30
N LEU A 146 4.34 -12.18 -13.16
CA LEU A 146 4.71 -12.14 -14.57
C LEU A 146 6.20 -11.88 -14.76
N VAL A 147 6.77 -10.98 -13.98
CA VAL A 147 8.21 -10.66 -13.99
C VAL A 147 9.04 -11.88 -13.57
N MET A 148 8.62 -12.58 -12.52
CA MET A 148 9.23 -13.84 -12.11
C MET A 148 9.13 -14.89 -13.23
N LEU A 149 7.95 -15.06 -13.85
CA LEU A 149 7.71 -16.01 -14.94
C LEU A 149 8.53 -15.68 -16.20
N ALA A 150 8.76 -14.40 -16.46
CA ALA A 150 9.67 -13.93 -17.51
C ALA A 150 11.16 -14.21 -17.21
N GLY A 151 11.47 -14.75 -16.03
CA GLY A 151 12.83 -15.10 -15.63
C GLY A 151 13.67 -13.90 -15.21
N GLN A 152 13.03 -12.80 -14.80
CA GLN A 152 13.68 -11.55 -14.41
C GLN A 152 13.47 -11.23 -12.92
N PRO A 153 13.90 -12.11 -11.97
CA PRO A 153 13.71 -11.87 -10.53
C PRO A 153 14.35 -10.57 -10.04
N GLN A 154 15.42 -10.10 -10.69
CA GLN A 154 16.08 -8.83 -10.38
C GLN A 154 15.13 -7.62 -10.43
N TRP A 155 14.07 -7.66 -11.23
CA TRP A 155 13.15 -6.54 -11.41
C TRP A 155 12.11 -6.47 -10.30
N VAL A 156 12.02 -7.48 -9.43
CA VAL A 156 11.07 -7.46 -8.31
C VAL A 156 11.43 -6.36 -7.30
N ALA A 157 12.70 -6.22 -6.93
CA ALA A 157 13.14 -5.19 -5.99
C ALA A 157 12.83 -3.75 -6.46
N PRO A 158 13.18 -3.33 -7.69
CA PRO A 158 12.83 -2.00 -8.18
C PRO A 158 11.31 -1.82 -8.36
N LEU A 159 10.55 -2.88 -8.69
CA LEU A 159 9.09 -2.81 -8.72
C LEU A 159 8.48 -2.56 -7.33
N LEU A 160 9.03 -3.16 -6.26
CA LEU A 160 8.59 -2.89 -4.90
C LEU A 160 8.81 -1.42 -4.49
N LEU A 161 9.92 -0.82 -4.94
CA LEU A 161 10.16 0.61 -4.76
C LEU A 161 9.15 1.46 -5.53
N ALA A 162 8.89 1.12 -6.80
CA ALA A 162 7.89 1.80 -7.61
C ALA A 162 6.49 1.70 -6.99
N PHE A 163 6.11 0.53 -6.46
CA PHE A 163 4.83 0.35 -5.76
C PHE A 163 4.74 1.15 -4.46
N THR A 164 5.85 1.28 -3.72
CA THR A 164 5.92 2.14 -2.54
C THR A 164 5.71 3.60 -2.92
N GLY A 165 6.34 4.04 -4.02
CA GLY A 165 6.15 5.39 -4.57
C GLY A 165 4.72 5.65 -5.06
N ASP A 166 4.13 4.69 -5.75
CA ASP A 166 2.73 4.73 -6.18
C ASP A 166 1.77 4.88 -4.98
N TYR A 167 1.96 4.09 -3.92
CA TYR A 167 1.16 4.20 -2.70
C TYR A 167 1.27 5.56 -2.00
N LEU A 168 2.45 6.19 -2.06
CA LEU A 168 2.69 7.52 -1.52
C LEU A 168 1.99 8.61 -2.34
N ILE A 169 2.08 8.54 -3.66
CA ILE A 169 1.48 9.52 -4.57
C ILE A 169 -0.05 9.45 -4.49
N GLN A 170 -0.61 8.24 -4.50
CA GLN A 170 -2.05 8.03 -4.41
C GLN A 170 -2.63 8.40 -3.03
N GLY A 171 -1.79 8.56 -1.99
CA GLY A 171 -2.23 8.93 -0.64
C GLY A 171 -3.15 7.89 0.02
N ARG A 172 -3.09 6.64 -0.43
CA ARG A 172 -3.97 5.56 0.04
C ARG A 172 -3.38 4.91 1.29
N LEU A 173 -2.31 4.13 1.10
CA LEU A 173 -1.73 3.33 2.18
C LEU A 173 -1.02 4.19 3.21
N PHE A 174 -0.33 5.27 2.82
CA PHE A 174 0.40 6.15 3.74
C PHE A 174 -0.32 7.49 3.92
N THR A 175 -0.41 7.93 5.17
CA THR A 175 -1.11 9.17 5.55
C THR A 175 -0.09 10.26 5.88
N LEU A 176 0.61 10.71 4.85
CA LEU A 176 1.62 11.77 4.93
C LEU A 176 1.11 13.09 4.32
N PRO A 177 1.68 14.25 4.69
CA PRO A 177 1.31 15.53 4.09
C PRO A 177 1.56 15.48 2.58
N THR A 178 0.70 16.09 1.79
CA THR A 178 0.66 15.99 0.32
C THR A 178 2.02 16.25 -0.33
N GLN A 179 2.70 17.32 0.06
CA GLN A 179 4.03 17.68 -0.46
C GLN A 179 5.10 16.65 -0.09
N GLY A 180 5.12 16.17 1.16
CA GLY A 180 6.07 15.16 1.62
C GLY A 180 5.82 13.80 0.98
N ALA A 181 4.56 13.41 0.80
CA ALA A 181 4.17 12.16 0.16
C ALA A 181 4.57 12.13 -1.31
N VAL A 182 4.34 13.23 -2.06
CA VAL A 182 4.76 13.32 -3.47
C VAL A 182 6.27 13.32 -3.60
N LEU A 183 7.00 14.08 -2.78
CA LEU A 183 8.47 14.11 -2.82
C LEU A 183 9.09 12.74 -2.51
N LEU A 184 8.61 12.07 -1.46
CA LEU A 184 9.06 10.72 -1.12
C LEU A 184 8.65 9.72 -2.20
N GLY A 185 7.47 9.88 -2.78
CA GLY A 185 6.97 9.00 -3.84
C GLY A 185 7.81 9.07 -5.11
N VAL A 186 8.12 10.29 -5.57
CA VAL A 186 9.03 10.52 -6.71
C VAL A 186 10.43 9.98 -6.39
N THR A 187 10.93 10.21 -5.18
CA THR A 187 12.22 9.66 -4.74
C THR A 187 12.22 8.13 -4.77
N CYS A 188 11.15 7.46 -4.32
CA CYS A 188 11.04 6.00 -4.38
C CYS A 188 11.01 5.48 -5.81
N ILE A 189 10.30 6.15 -6.71
CA ILE A 189 10.28 5.79 -8.14
C ILE A 189 11.66 5.98 -8.76
N ALA A 190 12.33 7.11 -8.48
CA ALA A 190 13.67 7.38 -8.97
C ALA A 190 14.70 6.35 -8.45
N ALA A 191 14.59 5.96 -7.17
CA ALA A 191 15.39 4.88 -6.58
C ALA A 191 15.08 3.51 -7.22
N GLY A 192 13.82 3.24 -7.55
CA GLY A 192 13.43 2.05 -8.29
C GLY A 192 14.04 2.03 -9.70
N ILE A 193 14.01 3.15 -10.42
CA ILE A 193 14.63 3.29 -11.74
C ILE A 193 16.14 3.11 -11.64
N SER A 194 16.82 3.73 -10.68
CA SER A 194 18.26 3.54 -10.52
C SER A 194 18.61 2.10 -10.16
N GLN A 195 17.83 1.45 -9.29
CA GLN A 195 18.01 0.05 -8.94
C GLN A 195 17.78 -0.88 -10.15
N PHE A 196 16.82 -0.57 -11.01
CA PHE A 196 16.58 -1.26 -12.27
C PHE A 196 17.77 -1.10 -13.25
N LEU A 197 18.28 0.12 -13.41
CA LEU A 197 19.42 0.40 -14.30
C LEU A 197 20.73 -0.26 -13.83
N LEU A 198 20.88 -0.45 -12.52
CA LEU A 198 22.03 -1.13 -11.91
C LEU A 198 21.86 -2.66 -11.83
N ASP A 199 20.75 -3.21 -12.34
CA ASP A 199 20.41 -4.64 -12.31
C ASP A 199 20.55 -5.27 -10.91
N SER A 200 20.22 -4.51 -9.86
CA SER A 200 20.45 -4.93 -8.47
C SER A 200 19.23 -5.67 -7.90
N PRO A 201 19.35 -6.96 -7.56
CA PRO A 201 18.26 -7.75 -7.00
C PRO A 201 18.01 -7.47 -5.51
N ALA A 202 18.77 -6.57 -4.89
CA ALA A 202 18.80 -6.38 -3.44
C ALA A 202 17.44 -5.90 -2.88
N LEU A 203 16.81 -6.72 -2.03
CA LEU A 203 15.54 -6.40 -1.39
C LEU A 203 15.67 -5.45 -0.19
N LEU A 204 16.89 -5.25 0.34
CA LEU A 204 17.12 -4.45 1.53
C LEU A 204 16.62 -3.00 1.37
N LEU A 205 16.93 -2.36 0.23
CA LEU A 205 16.54 -0.98 -0.05
C LEU A 205 15.02 -0.79 -0.08
N PRO A 206 14.23 -1.56 -0.87
CA PRO A 206 12.77 -1.48 -0.85
C PRO A 206 12.18 -1.74 0.53
N LEU A 207 12.65 -2.76 1.23
CA LEU A 207 12.13 -3.13 2.56
C LEU A 207 12.41 -2.06 3.61
N ALA A 208 13.63 -1.51 3.63
CA ALA A 208 14.03 -0.46 4.56
C ALA A 208 13.25 0.84 4.30
N LEU A 209 13.13 1.27 3.04
CA LEU A 209 12.38 2.49 2.71
C LEU A 209 10.91 2.36 3.07
N PHE A 210 10.27 1.25 2.71
CA PHE A 210 8.88 1.00 3.10
C PHE A 210 8.70 1.04 4.63
N SER A 211 9.62 0.42 5.38
CA SER A 211 9.56 0.39 6.84
C SER A 211 9.74 1.77 7.48
N ILE A 212 10.68 2.59 6.98
CA ILE A 212 10.90 3.96 7.46
C ILE A 212 9.66 4.81 7.18
N ILE A 213 9.16 4.79 5.95
CA ILE A 213 7.97 5.55 5.55
C ILE A 213 6.73 5.11 6.35
N GLY A 214 6.54 3.80 6.53
CA GLY A 214 5.47 3.25 7.34
C GLY A 214 5.54 3.69 8.80
N THR A 215 6.74 3.71 9.40
CA THR A 215 6.94 4.18 10.77
C THR A 215 6.56 5.65 10.93
N ILE A 216 6.96 6.50 9.98
CA ILE A 216 6.61 7.93 9.98
C ILE A 216 5.08 8.11 9.82
N SER A 217 4.47 7.37 8.89
CA SER A 217 3.03 7.42 8.63
C SER A 217 2.21 7.02 9.85
N ILE A 218 2.54 5.90 10.49
CA ILE A 218 1.85 5.43 11.71
C ILE A 218 2.07 6.40 12.87
N GLY A 219 3.30 6.90 13.06
CA GLY A 219 3.59 7.88 14.12
C GLY A 219 2.70 9.13 14.00
N ARG A 220 2.48 9.61 12.77
CA ARG A 220 1.55 10.71 12.50
C ARG A 220 0.10 10.32 12.76
N LEU A 221 -0.35 9.14 12.34
CA LEU A 221 -1.70 8.66 12.62
C LEU A 221 -2.00 8.55 14.11
N VAL A 222 -1.08 7.98 14.89
CA VAL A 222 -1.21 7.86 16.34
C VAL A 222 -1.29 9.24 16.99
N ARG A 223 -0.51 10.21 16.51
CA ARG A 223 -0.60 11.60 16.99
C ARG A 223 -1.96 12.22 16.68
N LEU A 224 -2.50 12.03 15.47
CA LEU A 224 -3.83 12.50 15.09
C LEU A 224 -4.94 11.84 15.92
N TYR A 225 -4.84 10.53 16.15
CA TYR A 225 -5.75 9.78 17.01
C TYR A 225 -5.75 10.31 18.45
N ARG A 226 -4.57 10.59 19.02
CA ARG A 226 -4.43 11.18 20.37
C ARG A 226 -5.01 12.60 20.44
N GLN A 227 -4.84 13.42 19.41
CA GLN A 227 -5.42 14.77 19.37
C GLN A 227 -6.95 14.74 19.32
N GLN A 228 -7.54 13.80 18.58
CA GLN A 228 -8.99 13.64 18.52
C GLN A 228 -9.57 13.15 19.86
N ASN A 229 -8.94 12.16 20.50
CA ASN A 229 -9.41 11.64 21.79
C ASN A 229 -9.06 12.55 22.99
N GLY A 230 -8.03 13.39 22.87
CA GLY A 230 -7.64 14.35 23.90
C GLY A 230 -8.49 15.63 23.91
N SER A 231 -9.16 15.96 22.81
CA SER A 231 -10.09 17.10 22.71
C SER A 231 -11.47 16.84 23.34
N PHE A 232 -11.68 15.64 23.91
CA PHE A 232 -12.93 15.20 24.56
C PHE A 232 -12.79 15.04 26.09
N ARG A 233 -11.71 15.58 26.69
CA ARG A 233 -11.58 15.73 28.14
C ARG A 233 -11.61 17.19 28.55
#